data_AF-X1VB02-F1
#
_entry.id   AF-X1VB02-F1
#
_cell.length_a   1.000
_cell.length_b   1.000
_cell.length_c   1.000
_cell.angle_alpha   90.00
_cell.angle_beta   90.00
_cell.angle_gamma   90.00
#
_symmetry.space_group_name_H-M   'P 1'
#
loop_
_entity.id
_entity.type
_entity.pdbx_description
1 polymer ?
#
loop_
_entity_poly.entity_id
_entity_poly.type
_entity_poly.pdbx_seq_one_letter_code
_entity_poly.pdbx_strand_id
1 'polypeptide(L)'
;VSQKDIFSTVERMKKEWKFETKIEDGTLEKAAKIYLAFKERIKEGGYEAISIKCVEGMKKYMNFPPCMILTLLADEIPAICEDDSLN
;
A
#
# COMPACT_ATOMS: atom_id res chain seq x y z
N VAL A 1 -10.15 4.09 -8.70
CA VAL A 1 -10.45 3.53 -7.36
C VAL A 1 -11.84 3.95 -6.86
N SER A 2 -12.75 3.00 -6.59
CA SER A 2 -14.11 3.29 -6.10
C SER A 2 -14.18 3.37 -4.57
N GLN A 3 -15.18 4.09 -4.03
CA GLN A 3 -15.37 4.20 -2.56
C GLN A 3 -15.67 2.85 -1.91
N LYS A 4 -16.39 1.97 -2.62
CA LYS A 4 -16.71 0.62 -2.15
C LYS A 4 -15.44 -0.21 -1.94
N ASP A 5 -14.51 -0.14 -2.89
CA ASP A 5 -13.26 -0.91 -2.82
C ASP A 5 -12.34 -0.42 -1.69
N ILE A 6 -12.30 0.89 -1.48
CA ILE A 6 -11.58 1.51 -0.34
C ILE A 6 -12.16 0.97 0.97
N PHE A 7 -13.48 1.04 1.14
CA PHE A 7 -14.14 0.56 2.35
C PHE A 7 -13.88 -0.93 2.59
N SER A 8 -14.04 -1.79 1.58
CA SER A 8 -13.77 -3.23 1.74
C SER A 8 -12.32 -3.53 2.08
N THR A 9 -11.38 -2.74 1.56
CA THR A 9 -9.95 -2.89 1.87
C THR A 9 -9.65 -2.46 3.30
N VAL A 10 -10.25 -1.37 3.78
CA VAL A 10 -10.14 -0.93 5.17
C VAL A 10 -10.71 -1.97 6.13
N GLU A 11 -11.88 -2.54 5.82
CA GLU A 11 -12.47 -3.61 6.62
C GLU A 11 -11.57 -4.87 6.65
N ARG A 12 -10.94 -5.22 5.53
CA ARG A 12 -9.94 -6.29 5.49
C ARG A 12 -8.77 -5.99 6.43
N MET A 13 -8.18 -4.79 6.34
CA MET A 13 -7.10 -4.37 7.24
C MET A 13 -7.52 -4.43 8.71
N LYS A 14 -8.72 -3.94 9.04
CA LYS A 14 -9.27 -3.95 10.40
C LYS A 14 -9.50 -5.37 10.93
N LYS A 15 -9.82 -6.32 10.05
CA LYS A 15 -10.04 -7.73 10.39
C LYS A 15 -8.73 -8.51 10.55
N GLU A 16 -7.76 -8.27 9.68
CA GLU A 16 -6.54 -9.09 9.57
C GLU A 16 -5.38 -8.56 10.41
N TRP A 17 -5.34 -7.25 10.68
CA TRP A 17 -4.24 -6.64 11.42
C TRP A 17 -4.57 -6.46 12.89
N LYS A 18 -3.55 -6.63 13.73
CA LYS A 18 -3.59 -6.25 15.14
C LYS A 18 -3.04 -4.83 15.29
N PHE A 19 -3.86 -3.91 15.78
CA PHE A 19 -3.46 -2.53 16.03
C PHE A 19 -3.08 -2.35 17.50
N GLU A 20 -1.82 -2.00 17.77
CA GLU A 20 -1.33 -1.73 19.13
C GLU A 20 -1.86 -0.39 19.67
N THR A 21 -2.23 0.54 18.79
CA THR A 21 -2.79 1.85 19.14
C THR A 21 -3.98 2.19 18.23
N LYS A 22 -4.81 3.15 18.68
CA LYS A 22 -5.90 3.66 17.85
C LYS A 22 -5.32 4.34 16.60
N ILE A 23 -5.70 3.84 15.44
CA ILE A 23 -5.41 4.47 14.15
C ILE A 23 -6.58 5.39 13.76
N GLU A 24 -6.24 6.52 13.15
CA GLU A 24 -7.21 7.42 12.52
C GLU A 24 -7.79 6.78 11.25
N ASP A 25 -9.12 6.78 11.09
CA ASP A 25 -9.78 6.14 9.95
C ASP A 25 -9.24 6.64 8.59
N GLY A 26 -8.97 7.96 8.49
CA GLY A 26 -8.40 8.56 7.28
C GLY A 26 -7.00 8.02 6.90
N THR A 27 -6.25 7.49 7.86
CA THR A 27 -4.94 6.86 7.59
C THR A 27 -5.11 5.53 6.86
N LEU A 28 -6.06 4.70 7.29
CA LEU A 28 -6.35 3.42 6.64
C LEU A 28 -6.96 3.64 5.26
N GLU A 29 -7.87 4.61 5.12
CA GLU A 29 -8.45 4.97 3.83
C GLU A 29 -7.40 5.47 2.84
N LYS A 30 -6.44 6.30 3.29
CA LYS A 30 -5.33 6.76 2.45
C LYS A 30 -4.44 5.59 2.01
N ALA A 31 -4.11 4.67 2.93
CA ALA A 31 -3.34 3.46 2.59
C ALA A 31 -4.08 2.61 1.55
N ALA A 32 -5.36 2.31 1.79
CA ALA A 32 -6.20 1.52 0.89
C ALA A 32 -6.29 2.15 -0.50
N LYS A 33 -6.51 3.47 -0.59
CA LYS A 33 -6.58 4.20 -1.87
C LYS A 33 -5.28 4.09 -2.66
N ILE A 34 -4.13 4.27 -1.99
CA ILE A 34 -2.81 4.17 -2.63
C ILE A 34 -2.55 2.74 -3.09
N TYR A 35 -2.78 1.74 -2.24
CA TYR A 35 -2.64 0.33 -2.58
C TYR A 35 -3.49 -0.07 -3.80
N LEU A 36 -4.76 0.32 -3.85
CA LEU A 36 -5.64 0.01 -4.98
C LEU A 36 -5.15 0.66 -6.28
N ALA A 37 -4.61 1.88 -6.22
CA ALA A 37 -4.02 2.53 -7.38
C ALA A 37 -2.74 1.82 -7.87
N PHE A 38 -1.88 1.36 -6.95
CA PHE A 38 -0.72 0.53 -7.30
C PHE A 38 -1.15 -0.78 -7.94
N LYS A 39 -2.13 -1.46 -7.35
CA LYS A 39 -2.67 -2.73 -7.86
C LYS A 39 -3.22 -2.60 -9.29
N GLU A 40 -3.94 -1.51 -9.56
CA GLU A 40 -4.43 -1.18 -10.91
C GLU A 40 -3.25 -1.02 -11.88
N ARG A 41 -2.24 -0.23 -11.52
CA ARG A 41 -1.05 0.01 -12.35
C ARG A 41 -0.21 -1.24 -12.59
N ILE A 42 -0.06 -2.10 -11.57
CA ILE A 42 0.64 -3.39 -11.64
C ILE A 42 -0.04 -4.29 -12.66
N LYS A 43 -1.37 -4.41 -12.55
CA LYS A 43 -2.17 -5.24 -13.45
C LYS A 43 -2.11 -4.74 -14.89
N GLU A 44 -2.21 -3.42 -15.10
CA GLU A 44 -2.10 -2.81 -16.43
C GLU A 44 -0.72 -3.01 -17.07
N GLY A 45 0.34 -2.93 -16.25
CA GLY A 45 1.72 -3.09 -16.71
C GLY A 45 2.16 -4.55 -16.86
N GLY A 46 1.40 -5.51 -16.33
CA GLY A 46 1.80 -6.91 -16.27
C GLY A 46 3.05 -7.13 -15.39
N TYR A 47 3.25 -6.29 -14.37
CA TYR A 47 4.42 -6.40 -13.50
C TYR A 47 4.28 -7.56 -12.51
N GLU A 48 5.34 -8.34 -12.35
CA GLU A 48 5.39 -9.50 -11.45
C GLU A 48 6.02 -9.16 -10.08
N ALA A 49 6.60 -7.97 -9.95
CA ALA A 49 7.20 -7.47 -8.71
C ALA A 49 7.18 -5.93 -8.70
N ILE A 50 7.32 -5.33 -7.51
CA ILE A 50 7.42 -3.88 -7.36
C ILE A 50 8.45 -3.49 -6.31
N SER A 51 9.20 -2.42 -6.59
CA SER A 51 9.98 -1.70 -5.59
C SER A 51 9.49 -0.26 -5.49
N ILE A 52 9.39 0.27 -4.27
CA ILE A 52 8.89 1.62 -4.01
C ILE A 52 9.97 2.47 -3.34
N LYS A 53 10.26 3.65 -3.91
CA LYS A 53 11.14 4.62 -3.27
C LYS A 53 10.49 5.19 -2.00
N CYS A 54 11.07 4.90 -0.83
CA CYS A 54 10.40 5.14 0.46
C CYS A 54 10.69 6.54 1.02
N VAL A 55 11.91 6.79 1.50
CA VAL A 55 12.26 8.04 2.20
C VAL A 55 12.20 9.22 1.24
N GLU A 56 12.99 9.16 0.16
CA GLU A 56 13.05 10.23 -0.82
C GLU A 56 11.86 10.25 -1.80
N GLY A 57 11.03 9.20 -1.79
CA GLY A 57 9.82 9.12 -2.59
C GLY A 57 8.59 9.44 -1.76
N MET A 58 7.88 8.40 -1.33
CA MET A 58 6.57 8.54 -0.69
C MET A 58 6.58 9.39 0.59
N LYS A 59 7.57 9.22 1.47
CA LYS A 59 7.62 9.99 2.72
C LYS A 59 7.80 11.48 2.43
N LYS A 60 8.75 11.84 1.58
CA LYS A 60 9.06 13.24 1.23
C LYS A 60 7.94 13.92 0.45
N TYR A 61 7.36 13.26 -0.55
CA TYR A 61 6.39 13.89 -1.45
C TYR A 61 4.93 13.70 -1.04
N MET A 62 4.59 12.62 -0.33
CA MET A 62 3.21 12.30 0.04
C MET A 62 2.94 12.42 1.54
N ASN A 63 3.97 12.72 2.33
CA ASN A 63 3.97 12.70 3.80
C ASN A 63 3.32 11.41 4.33
N PHE A 64 3.62 10.28 3.68
CA PHE A 64 3.02 8.99 3.98
C PHE A 64 4.01 7.86 3.70
N PRO A 65 4.36 7.03 4.68
CA PRO A 65 5.30 5.94 4.46
C PRO A 65 4.64 4.81 3.63
N PRO A 66 5.41 4.05 2.84
CA PRO A 66 4.89 2.98 2.02
C PRO A 66 4.57 1.69 2.78
N CYS A 67 4.96 1.58 4.06
CA CYS A 67 4.96 0.29 4.77
C CYS A 67 3.63 -0.45 4.71
N MET A 68 2.50 0.22 5.01
CA MET A 68 1.17 -0.40 4.92
C MET A 68 0.81 -0.83 3.50
N ILE A 69 1.22 -0.06 2.50
CA ILE A 69 0.97 -0.38 1.09
C ILE A 69 1.82 -1.57 0.65
N LEU A 70 3.10 -1.60 1.02
CA LEU A 70 4.00 -2.72 0.76
C LEU A 70 3.51 -4.00 1.43
N THR A 71 3.01 -3.93 2.67
CA THR A 71 2.40 -5.10 3.34
C THR A 71 1.21 -5.63 2.54
N LEU A 72 0.30 -4.77 2.09
CA LEU A 72 -0.87 -5.19 1.30
C LEU A 72 -0.48 -5.73 -0.09
N LEU A 73 0.58 -5.19 -0.70
CA LEU A 73 1.08 -5.65 -2.00
C LEU A 73 1.85 -6.98 -1.89
N ALA A 74 2.55 -7.20 -0.77
CA ALA A 74 3.31 -8.41 -0.51
C ALA A 74 2.45 -9.68 -0.44
N ASP A 75 1.16 -9.54 -0.13
CA ASP A 75 0.19 -10.64 -0.20
C ASP A 75 -0.14 -11.06 -1.65
N GLU A 76 0.24 -10.26 -2.64
CA GLU A 76 -0.11 -10.48 -4.05
C GLU A 76 1.12 -10.73 -4.94
N ILE A 77 2.17 -9.92 -4.76
CA ILE A 77 3.42 -10.00 -5.53
C ILE A 77 4.62 -9.66 -4.63
N PRO A 78 5.84 -10.08 -4.98
CA PRO A 78 7.06 -9.55 -4.38
C PRO A 78 7.05 -8.01 -4.36
N ALA A 79 7.07 -7.43 -3.16
CA ALA A 79 7.01 -6.00 -2.94
C ALA A 79 8.09 -5.58 -1.94
N ILE A 80 8.99 -4.71 -2.36
CA ILE A 80 10.16 -4.30 -1.56
C ILE A 80 10.31 -2.77 -1.49
N CYS A 81 11.12 -2.33 -0.54
CA CYS A 81 11.38 -0.92 -0.29
C CYS A 81 12.64 -0.40 -1.03
N GLU A 82 12.76 0.93 -1.07
CA GLU A 82 13.94 1.71 -1.45
C GLU A 82 14.48 1.57 -2.88
N ASP A 83 13.65 1.09 -3.81
CA ASP A 83 14.06 0.87 -5.21
C ASP A 83 15.15 -0.21 -5.35
N ASP A 84 15.23 -1.11 -4.38
CA ASP A 84 16.27 -2.14 -4.28
C ASP A 84 15.97 -3.38 -5.14
N SER A 85 15.68 -3.14 -6.43
CA SER A 85 15.23 -4.17 -7.39
C SER A 85 16.24 -5.27 -7.73
N LEU A 86 17.44 -5.24 -7.15
CA LEU A 86 18.55 -6.16 -7.42
C LEU A 86 18.78 -7.20 -6.31
N ASN A 87 17.98 -7.19 -5.25
CA ASN A 87 18.05 -8.15 -4.14
C ASN A 87 17.08 -9.32 -4.27
#